data_AF-A0A4Q3A9N6-F1
#
_entry.id   AF-A0A4Q3A9N6-F1
#
_cell.length_a   1.000
_cell.length_b   1.000
_cell.length_c   1.000
_cell.angle_alpha   90.00
_cell.angle_beta   90.00
_cell.angle_gamma   90.00
#
_symmetry.space_group_name_H-M   'P 1'
#
loop_
_entity.id
_entity.type
_entity.pdbx_description
1 polymer ?
#
loop_
_entity_poly.entity_id
_entity_poly.type
_entity_poly.pdbx_seq_one_letter_code
_entity_poly.pdbx_strand_id
1 'polypeptide(L)'
;MSTTYGLSDRSTRPPGLLQDRRFPLIVVVTALVASYFWFGSRYPALDDKAAMGGTAAINGLAFDTVLERLPGNGVLWDIAINLVNWMFTNWKGMTFGVLFAACALTLLGLIERRGFGRPFADAALGAAIGAPLGVCVNCAAPIARGLHSAGLRLETTLSAVIASPTLNVIVVSMSFALLPLHMATIKL
;
A
#
# COMPACT_ATOMS: atom_id res chain seq x y z
N MET A 1 -49.10 25.55 -32.52
CA MET A 1 -48.50 25.86 -31.20
C MET A 1 -47.34 24.90 -31.03
N SER A 2 -46.17 25.34 -31.52
CA SER A 2 -44.98 24.52 -31.71
C SER A 2 -43.94 24.98 -30.70
N THR A 3 -43.53 24.10 -29.79
CA THR A 3 -42.42 24.37 -28.87
C THR A 3 -41.38 23.28 -29.05
N THR A 4 -40.46 23.49 -29.98
CA THR A 4 -39.23 22.71 -30.12
C THR A 4 -38.23 23.16 -29.05
N TYR A 5 -38.16 22.43 -27.93
CA TYR A 5 -37.05 22.55 -27.00
C TYR A 5 -35.82 21.88 -27.62
N GLY A 6 -34.94 22.69 -28.20
CA GLY A 6 -33.58 22.29 -28.56
C GLY A 6 -32.75 22.09 -27.30
N LEU A 7 -32.60 20.84 -26.88
CA LEU A 7 -31.52 20.45 -25.98
C LEU A 7 -30.26 20.27 -26.81
N SER A 8 -29.46 21.33 -26.83
CA SER A 8 -28.06 21.33 -27.24
C SER A 8 -27.33 20.23 -26.46
N ASP A 9 -27.12 19.09 -27.11
CA ASP A 9 -26.25 18.01 -26.65
C ASP A 9 -24.80 18.52 -26.65
N ARG A 10 -24.42 19.18 -25.55
CA ARG A 10 -23.04 19.56 -25.30
C ARG A 10 -22.32 18.28 -24.88
N SER A 11 -21.91 17.50 -25.87
CA SER A 11 -20.93 16.43 -25.75
C SER A 11 -19.60 17.03 -25.29
N THR A 12 -19.51 17.38 -24.01
CA THR A 12 -18.23 17.58 -23.35
C THR A 12 -17.63 16.21 -23.17
N ARG A 13 -16.92 15.73 -24.21
CA ARG A 13 -15.97 14.64 -23.99
C ARG A 13 -15.11 15.06 -22.81
N PRO A 14 -14.98 14.23 -21.75
CA PRO A 14 -14.05 14.54 -20.69
C PRO A 14 -12.69 14.84 -21.34
N PRO A 15 -11.97 15.89 -20.91
CA PRO A 15 -10.64 16.17 -21.44
C PRO A 15 -9.82 14.87 -21.40
N GLY A 16 -9.10 14.56 -22.48
CA GLY A 16 -8.30 13.34 -22.53
C GLY A 16 -7.39 13.25 -21.30
N LEU A 17 -7.07 12.04 -20.86
CA LEU A 17 -6.33 11.76 -19.61
C LEU A 17 -5.07 12.63 -19.41
N LEU A 18 -4.39 13.00 -20.50
CA LEU A 18 -3.17 13.83 -20.52
C LEU A 18 -3.44 15.35 -20.54
N GLN A 19 -4.67 15.77 -20.81
CA GLN A 19 -5.10 17.17 -20.93
C GLN A 19 -5.66 17.73 -19.61
N ASP A 20 -6.00 16.86 -18.66
CA ASP A 20 -6.37 17.27 -17.31
C ASP A 20 -5.11 17.64 -16.49
N ARG A 21 -4.97 18.93 -16.15
CA ARG A 21 -3.82 19.45 -15.38
C ARG A 21 -3.67 18.81 -14.00
N ARG A 22 -4.71 18.15 -13.51
CA ARG A 22 -4.71 17.42 -12.23
C ARG A 22 -3.85 16.16 -12.30
N PHE A 23 -3.80 15.51 -13.46
CA PHE A 23 -3.06 14.26 -13.67
C PHE A 23 -1.55 14.40 -13.41
N PRO A 24 -0.81 15.32 -14.07
CA PRO A 24 0.63 15.47 -13.81
C PRO A 24 0.91 15.95 -12.37
N LEU A 25 0.04 16.79 -11.79
CA LEU A 25 0.17 17.23 -10.40
C LEU A 25 0.12 16.04 -9.42
N ILE A 26 -0.87 15.16 -9.57
CA ILE A 26 -1.03 14.00 -8.67
C ILE A 26 0.09 12.99 -8.87
N VAL A 27 0.57 12.79 -10.11
CA VAL A 27 1.75 11.95 -10.36
C VAL A 27 2.98 12.51 -9.64
N VAL A 28 3.23 13.82 -9.73
CA VAL A 28 4.34 14.48 -9.03
C VAL A 28 4.20 14.37 -7.53
N VAL A 29 3.02 14.65 -6.96
CA VAL A 29 2.77 14.51 -5.51
C VAL A 29 2.97 13.07 -5.05
N THR A 30 2.49 12.09 -5.82
CA THR A 30 2.67 10.66 -5.51
C THR A 30 4.16 10.28 -5.51
N ALA A 31 4.93 10.75 -6.50
CA ALA A 31 6.37 10.51 -6.58
C ALA A 31 7.14 11.18 -5.44
N LEU A 32 6.74 12.39 -5.04
CA LEU A 32 7.33 13.10 -3.89
C LEU A 32 7.05 12.38 -2.57
N VAL A 33 5.81 11.93 -2.34
CA VAL A 33 5.46 11.16 -1.14
C VAL A 33 6.22 9.81 -1.10
N ALA A 34 6.31 9.12 -2.23
CA ALA A 34 7.05 7.86 -2.34
C ALA A 34 8.56 8.05 -2.08
N SER A 35 9.17 9.07 -2.70
CA SER A 35 10.60 9.37 -2.50
C SER A 35 10.90 9.82 -1.07
N TYR A 36 10.09 10.72 -0.49
CA TYR A 36 10.26 11.14 0.91
C TYR A 36 10.19 9.96 1.87
N PHE A 37 9.28 9.01 1.66
CA PHE A 37 9.18 7.82 2.49
C PHE A 37 10.39 6.89 2.32
N TRP A 38 10.82 6.64 1.09
CA TRP A 38 11.98 5.78 0.83
C TRP A 38 13.27 6.35 1.40
N PHE A 39 13.55 7.63 1.16
CA PHE A 39 14.78 8.27 1.62
C PHE A 39 14.73 8.69 3.09
N GLY A 40 13.57 9.09 3.61
CA GLY A 40 13.43 9.57 4.98
C GLY A 40 13.16 8.47 6.01
N SER A 41 12.53 7.36 5.61
CA SER A 41 12.10 6.32 6.56
C SER A 41 12.57 4.91 6.23
N ARG A 42 12.71 4.54 4.95
CA ARG A 42 13.01 3.14 4.56
C ARG A 42 14.50 2.85 4.56
N TYR A 43 15.29 3.60 3.80
CA TYR A 43 16.75 3.41 3.74
C TYR A 43 17.45 3.63 5.08
N PRO A 44 17.19 4.73 5.81
CA PRO A 44 17.86 4.98 7.10
C PRO A 44 17.54 3.90 8.13
N ALA A 45 16.28 3.45 8.17
CA ALA A 45 15.88 2.39 9.09
C ALA A 45 16.40 1.00 8.69
N LEU A 46 16.71 0.76 7.42
CA LEU A 46 17.40 -0.47 6.98
C LEU A 46 18.86 -0.44 7.42
N ASP A 47 19.54 0.70 7.28
CA ASP A 47 20.94 0.87 7.70
C ASP A 47 21.08 0.78 9.23
N ASP A 48 20.19 1.43 9.99
CA ASP A 48 20.17 1.34 11.45
C ASP A 48 19.94 -0.11 11.91
N LYS A 49 19.04 -0.85 11.25
CA LYS A 49 18.75 -2.25 11.61
C LYS A 49 19.83 -3.22 11.13
N ALA A 50 20.53 -2.92 10.05
CA ALA A 50 21.72 -3.66 9.63
C ALA A 50 22.89 -3.42 10.61
N ALA A 51 23.05 -2.19 11.11
CA ALA A 51 24.05 -1.82 12.10
C ALA A 51 23.78 -2.44 13.49
N MET A 52 22.51 -2.63 13.85
CA MET A 52 22.08 -3.20 15.14
C MET A 52 22.18 -4.74 15.22
N GLY A 53 22.81 -5.41 14.24
CA GLY A 53 23.46 -6.72 14.42
C GLY A 53 22.65 -7.83 15.11
N GLY A 54 21.32 -7.87 14.96
CA GLY A 54 20.47 -8.91 15.56
C GLY A 54 20.17 -8.75 17.06
N THR A 55 20.54 -7.64 17.71
CA THR A 55 20.22 -7.39 19.13
C THR A 55 18.90 -6.64 19.34
N ALA A 56 18.09 -6.48 18.29
CA ALA A 56 16.78 -5.84 18.41
C ALA A 56 15.84 -6.72 19.26
N ALA A 57 15.35 -6.18 20.37
CA ALA A 57 14.37 -6.84 21.22
C ALA A 57 13.04 -6.98 20.47
N ILE A 58 12.83 -8.12 19.80
CA ILE A 58 11.56 -8.43 19.12
C ILE A 58 10.53 -8.81 20.18
N ASN A 59 9.62 -7.89 20.50
CA ASN A 59 8.51 -8.13 21.41
C ASN A 59 7.21 -8.23 20.61
N GLY A 60 6.83 -9.47 20.29
CA GLY A 60 5.59 -9.78 19.58
C GLY A 60 5.56 -9.17 18.17
N LEU A 61 4.63 -8.22 17.96
CA LEU A 61 4.41 -7.53 16.67
C LEU A 61 5.22 -6.22 16.53
N ALA A 62 5.97 -5.82 17.56
CA ALA A 62 6.75 -4.60 17.60
C ALA A 62 8.25 -4.89 17.49
N PHE A 63 8.94 -4.08 16.70
CA PHE A 63 10.39 -4.13 16.52
C PHE A 63 11.12 -3.03 17.32
N ASP A 64 10.36 -2.11 17.90
CA ASP A 64 10.83 -1.07 18.82
C ASP A 64 10.02 -1.16 20.12
N THR A 65 10.71 -1.04 21.25
CA THR A 65 10.13 -1.10 22.60
C THR A 65 10.24 0.27 23.27
N VAL A 66 9.14 1.01 23.29
CA VAL A 66 9.07 2.28 24.04
C VAL A 66 8.74 2.00 25.50
N LEU A 67 7.88 1.00 25.74
CA LEU A 67 7.49 0.56 27.07
C LEU A 67 7.96 -0.89 27.29
N GLU A 68 8.78 -1.07 28.31
CA GLU A 68 9.31 -2.38 28.70
C GLU A 68 8.26 -3.19 29.46
N ARG A 69 8.15 -4.48 29.13
CA ARG A 69 7.18 -5.37 29.78
C ARG A 69 7.73 -5.85 31.12
N LEU A 70 7.24 -5.27 32.21
CA LEU A 70 7.57 -5.70 33.57
C LEU A 70 6.80 -6.99 33.93
N PRO A 71 7.48 -8.06 34.42
CA PRO A 71 6.81 -9.29 34.83
C PRO A 71 5.98 -9.05 36.10
N GLY A 72 4.71 -9.50 36.10
CA GLY A 72 3.79 -9.41 37.25
C GLY A 72 2.53 -8.58 37.04
N ASN A 73 2.35 -7.95 35.88
CA ASN A 73 1.17 -7.15 35.56
C ASN A 73 0.01 -8.01 35.00
N GLY A 74 -1.22 -7.54 35.14
CA GLY A 74 -2.41 -8.22 34.59
C GLY A 74 -2.45 -8.24 33.06
N VAL A 75 -3.15 -9.23 32.48
CA VAL A 75 -3.26 -9.46 31.03
C VAL A 75 -3.68 -8.21 30.24
N LEU A 76 -4.57 -7.37 30.79
CA LEU A 76 -4.97 -6.11 30.14
C LEU A 76 -3.80 -5.14 29.95
N TRP A 77 -2.90 -5.05 30.93
CA TRP A 77 -1.76 -4.15 30.89
C TRP A 77 -0.74 -4.59 29.83
N ASP A 78 -0.55 -5.90 29.71
CA ASP A 78 0.28 -6.49 28.65
C ASP A 78 -0.30 -6.22 27.26
N ILE A 79 -1.62 -6.33 27.09
CA ILE A 79 -2.29 -5.99 25.84
C ILE A 79 -2.10 -4.50 25.52
N ALA A 80 -2.25 -3.62 26.51
CA ALA A 80 -2.09 -2.17 26.34
C ALA A 80 -0.64 -1.78 25.95
N ILE A 81 0.37 -2.33 26.64
CA ILE A 81 1.78 -2.08 26.32
C ILE A 81 2.10 -2.58 24.90
N ASN A 82 1.64 -3.78 24.54
CA ASN A 82 1.85 -4.32 23.19
C ASN A 82 1.18 -3.47 22.12
N LEU A 83 -0.03 -2.96 22.38
CA LEU A 83 -0.74 -2.06 21.46
C LEU A 83 0.05 -0.76 21.23
N VAL A 84 0.56 -0.14 22.30
CA VAL A 84 1.34 1.11 22.22
C VAL A 84 2.65 0.88 21.46
N ASN A 85 3.41 -0.17 21.81
CA ASN A 85 4.65 -0.51 21.13
C ASN A 85 4.43 -0.84 19.64
N TRP A 86 3.34 -1.56 19.33
CA TRP A 86 2.95 -1.84 17.95
C TRP A 86 2.59 -0.56 17.19
N MET A 87 1.78 0.31 17.78
CA MET A 87 1.38 1.58 17.18
C MET A 87 2.60 2.45 16.88
N PHE A 88 3.52 2.58 17.84
CA PHE A 88 4.74 3.35 17.67
C PHE A 88 5.64 2.80 16.56
N THR A 89 5.84 1.47 16.54
CA THR A 89 6.63 0.79 15.50
C THR A 89 6.04 0.99 14.10
N ASN A 90 4.71 0.99 13.98
CA ASN A 90 4.03 1.02 12.68
C ASN A 90 3.59 2.41 12.24
N TRP A 91 3.64 3.42 13.10
CA TRP A 91 3.11 4.77 12.83
C TRP A 91 3.69 5.38 11.55
N LYS A 92 5.02 5.34 11.38
CA LYS A 92 5.71 5.89 10.19
C LYS A 92 5.20 5.25 8.89
N GLY A 93 4.98 3.93 8.91
CA GLY A 93 4.43 3.19 7.78
C GLY A 93 2.96 3.51 7.53
N MET A 94 2.15 3.58 8.58
CA MET A 94 0.71 3.89 8.49
C MET A 94 0.45 5.28 7.92
N THR A 95 1.15 6.31 8.40
CA THR A 95 0.97 7.67 7.90
C THR A 95 1.34 7.78 6.43
N PHE A 96 2.41 7.11 6.00
CA PHE A 96 2.77 7.01 4.59
C PHE A 96 1.69 6.26 3.80
N GLY A 97 1.26 5.09 4.27
CA GLY A 97 0.26 4.26 3.61
C GLY A 97 -1.03 5.02 3.35
N VAL A 98 -1.50 5.80 4.32
CA VAL A 98 -2.72 6.63 4.18
C VAL A 98 -2.51 7.76 3.16
N LEU A 99 -1.39 8.49 3.22
CA LEU A 99 -1.11 9.59 2.28
C LEU A 99 -0.92 9.08 0.85
N PHE A 100 -0.18 7.99 0.69
CA PHE A 100 0.01 7.33 -0.59
C PHE A 100 -1.31 6.76 -1.12
N ALA A 101 -2.13 6.14 -0.27
CA ALA A 101 -3.46 5.66 -0.64
C ALA A 101 -4.33 6.78 -1.17
N ALA A 102 -4.36 7.95 -0.50
CA ALA A 102 -5.12 9.11 -0.96
C ALA A 102 -4.65 9.61 -2.34
N CYS A 103 -3.34 9.66 -2.57
CA CYS A 103 -2.78 10.07 -3.86
C CYS A 103 -3.08 9.04 -4.97
N ALA A 104 -2.86 7.75 -4.70
CA ALA A 104 -3.15 6.66 -5.61
C ALA A 104 -4.65 6.58 -5.95
N LEU A 105 -5.52 6.79 -4.94
CA LEU A 105 -6.96 6.87 -5.11
C LEU A 105 -7.39 7.98 -6.03
N THR A 106 -6.82 9.16 -5.83
CA THR A 106 -7.11 10.32 -6.67
C THR A 106 -6.64 10.05 -8.09
N LEU A 107 -5.44 9.48 -8.27
CA LEU A 107 -4.88 9.12 -9.57
C LEU A 107 -5.74 8.06 -10.30
N LEU A 108 -6.19 7.03 -9.57
CA LEU A 108 -7.06 5.98 -10.07
C LEU A 108 -8.45 6.52 -10.41
N GLY A 109 -8.99 7.46 -9.63
CA GLY A 109 -10.26 8.11 -9.91
C GLY A 109 -10.26 9.00 -11.17
N LEU A 110 -9.07 9.49 -11.58
CA LEU A 110 -8.88 10.18 -12.86
C LEU A 110 -8.76 9.23 -14.07
N ILE A 111 -8.53 7.95 -13.81
CA ILE A 111 -8.31 6.92 -14.82
C ILE A 111 -9.59 6.11 -14.99
N GLU A 112 -10.21 6.16 -16.17
CA GLU A 112 -11.29 5.22 -16.52
C GLU A 112 -10.69 3.82 -16.71
N ARG A 113 -10.62 3.04 -15.63
CA ARG A 113 -10.27 1.62 -15.71
C ARG A 113 -11.43 0.77 -15.27
N ARG A 114 -12.14 0.23 -16.28
CA ARG A 114 -12.99 -0.94 -16.10
C ARG A 114 -12.09 -2.17 -16.27
N GLY A 115 -12.20 -3.11 -15.33
CA GLY A 115 -11.46 -4.38 -15.40
C GLY A 115 -11.66 -5.09 -16.74
N PHE A 116 -10.77 -6.03 -17.04
CA PHE A 116 -10.77 -6.81 -18.28
C PHE A 116 -11.96 -7.77 -18.41
N GLY A 117 -12.88 -7.78 -17.43
CA GLY A 117 -14.08 -8.61 -17.45
C GLY A 117 -13.80 -10.08 -17.12
N ARG A 118 -12.53 -10.50 -17.01
CA ARG A 118 -12.11 -11.87 -16.73
C ARG A 118 -11.37 -11.94 -15.38
N PRO A 119 -11.77 -12.85 -14.46
CA PRO A 119 -11.23 -12.90 -13.09
C PRO A 119 -9.70 -13.06 -13.03
N PHE A 120 -9.12 -13.85 -13.93
CA PHE A 120 -7.67 -14.04 -13.99
C PHE A 120 -6.92 -12.79 -14.47
N ALA A 121 -7.45 -12.09 -15.48
CA ALA A 121 -6.84 -10.86 -15.99
C ALA A 121 -6.94 -9.72 -14.96
N ASP A 122 -8.08 -9.66 -14.25
CA ASP A 122 -8.31 -8.69 -13.18
C ASP A 122 -7.42 -8.96 -11.95
N ALA A 123 -7.15 -10.23 -11.63
CA ALA A 123 -6.16 -10.61 -10.62
C ALA A 123 -4.74 -10.26 -11.06
N ALA A 124 -4.33 -10.58 -12.30
CA ALA A 124 -3.01 -10.23 -12.81
C ALA A 124 -2.76 -8.70 -12.80
N LEU A 125 -3.79 -7.91 -13.14
CA LEU A 125 -3.75 -6.45 -13.02
C LEU A 125 -3.53 -6.03 -11.56
N GLY A 126 -4.23 -6.66 -10.62
CA GLY A 126 -4.08 -6.41 -9.18
C GLY A 126 -2.66 -6.71 -8.72
N ALA A 127 -2.09 -7.86 -9.10
CA ALA A 127 -0.72 -8.22 -8.78
C ALA A 127 0.30 -7.23 -9.35
N ALA A 128 0.11 -6.78 -10.60
CA ALA A 128 0.99 -5.80 -11.24
C ALA A 128 0.95 -4.42 -10.55
N ILE A 129 -0.20 -4.03 -10.00
CA ILE A 129 -0.34 -2.81 -9.19
C ILE A 129 0.24 -3.03 -7.79
N GLY A 130 0.02 -4.20 -7.19
CA GLY A 130 0.41 -4.56 -5.83
C GLY A 130 1.91 -4.72 -5.63
N ALA A 131 2.57 -5.47 -6.51
CA ALA A 131 3.99 -5.82 -6.43
C ALA A 131 4.95 -4.62 -6.21
N PRO A 132 4.85 -3.51 -6.96
CA PRO A 132 5.74 -2.36 -6.76
C PRO A 132 5.45 -1.56 -5.49
N LEU A 133 4.25 -1.69 -4.90
CA LEU A 133 3.91 -0.93 -3.69
C LEU A 133 4.75 -1.37 -2.50
N GLY A 134 5.05 -2.67 -2.38
CA GLY A 134 5.93 -3.18 -1.34
C GLY A 134 5.51 -2.85 0.10
N VAL A 135 4.22 -2.57 0.34
CA VAL A 135 3.70 -2.14 1.64
C VAL A 135 3.04 -3.30 2.39
N CYS A 136 3.04 -3.23 3.72
CA CYS A 136 2.36 -4.23 4.54
C CYS A 136 0.83 -4.07 4.47
N VAL A 137 0.10 -5.11 4.89
CA VAL A 137 -1.37 -5.14 4.88
C VAL A 137 -2.02 -3.93 5.56
N ASN A 138 -1.37 -3.39 6.59
CA ASN A 138 -1.82 -2.20 7.32
C ASN A 138 -1.91 -0.97 6.41
N CYS A 139 -0.95 -0.82 5.50
CA CYS A 139 -0.92 0.26 4.51
C CYS A 139 -1.71 -0.11 3.25
N ALA A 140 -1.76 -1.39 2.90
CA ALA A 140 -2.50 -1.87 1.74
C ALA A 140 -4.03 -1.83 1.94
N ALA A 141 -4.53 -1.93 3.17
CA ALA A 141 -5.97 -1.90 3.46
C ALA A 141 -6.70 -0.61 3.00
N PRO A 142 -6.23 0.61 3.32
CA PRO A 142 -6.85 1.83 2.78
C PRO A 142 -6.68 1.95 1.27
N ILE A 143 -5.55 1.48 0.72
CA ILE A 143 -5.32 1.41 -0.74
C ILE A 143 -6.38 0.50 -1.38
N ALA A 144 -6.63 -0.67 -0.80
CA ALA A 144 -7.61 -1.64 -1.27
C ALA A 144 -9.02 -1.08 -1.26
N ARG A 145 -9.42 -0.46 -0.14
CA ARG A 145 -10.71 0.24 -0.04
C ARG A 145 -10.81 1.30 -1.13
N GLY A 146 -9.69 1.95 -1.41
CA GLY A 146 -9.55 2.90 -2.47
C GLY A 146 -9.84 2.31 -3.85
N LEU A 147 -9.07 1.30 -4.26
CA LEU A 147 -9.22 0.60 -5.53
C LEU A 147 -10.66 0.11 -5.72
N HIS A 148 -11.27 -0.46 -4.68
CA HIS A 148 -12.67 -0.90 -4.71
C HIS A 148 -13.65 0.27 -4.91
N SER A 149 -13.45 1.40 -4.21
CA SER A 149 -14.30 2.59 -4.37
C SER A 149 -14.14 3.28 -5.73
N ALA A 150 -13.00 3.10 -6.39
CA ALA A 150 -12.74 3.56 -7.76
C ALA A 150 -13.39 2.67 -8.85
N GLY A 151 -14.12 1.62 -8.46
CA GLY A 151 -14.81 0.73 -9.39
C GLY A 151 -13.98 -0.43 -9.92
N LEU A 152 -12.79 -0.69 -9.34
CA LEU A 152 -12.06 -1.93 -9.63
C LEU A 152 -12.76 -3.12 -8.99
N ARG A 153 -12.65 -4.27 -9.66
CA ARG A 153 -13.24 -5.51 -9.17
C ARG A 153 -12.54 -5.99 -7.90
N LEU A 154 -13.25 -6.84 -7.16
CA LEU A 154 -12.74 -7.42 -5.93
C LEU A 154 -11.50 -8.30 -6.20
N GLU A 155 -11.43 -8.99 -7.34
CA GLU A 155 -10.25 -9.80 -7.70
C GLU A 155 -8.98 -8.94 -7.83
N THR A 156 -9.07 -7.78 -8.48
CA THR A 156 -7.96 -6.82 -8.62
C THR A 156 -7.55 -6.26 -7.27
N THR A 157 -8.53 -5.87 -6.46
CA THR A 157 -8.28 -5.26 -5.15
C THR A 157 -7.61 -6.24 -4.18
N LEU A 158 -8.14 -7.47 -4.08
CA LEU A 158 -7.57 -8.51 -3.23
C LEU A 158 -6.19 -8.94 -3.71
N SER A 159 -6.02 -9.10 -5.02
CA SER A 159 -4.72 -9.45 -5.59
C SER A 159 -3.67 -8.37 -5.33
N ALA A 160 -4.02 -7.09 -5.42
CA ALA A 160 -3.11 -5.99 -5.08
C ALA A 160 -2.65 -6.01 -3.61
N VAL A 161 -3.56 -6.30 -2.67
CA VAL A 161 -3.23 -6.40 -1.25
C VAL A 161 -2.30 -7.56 -0.95
N ILE A 162 -2.56 -8.73 -1.56
CA ILE A 162 -1.75 -9.93 -1.33
C ILE A 162 -0.38 -9.81 -2.00
N ALA A 163 -0.34 -9.31 -3.24
CA ALA A 163 0.88 -9.15 -4.02
C ALA A 163 1.86 -8.15 -3.40
N SER A 164 1.37 -7.13 -2.69
CA SER A 164 2.23 -6.07 -2.15
C SER A 164 3.32 -6.54 -1.17
N PRO A 165 3.00 -7.35 -0.13
CA PRO A 165 4.04 -7.92 0.72
C PRO A 165 4.78 -9.11 0.08
N THR A 166 4.12 -9.93 -0.75
CA THR A 166 4.71 -11.19 -1.26
C THR A 166 5.68 -10.98 -2.41
N LEU A 167 5.36 -10.08 -3.34
CA LEU A 167 6.19 -9.76 -4.52
C LEU A 167 7.12 -8.56 -4.28
N ASN A 168 7.30 -8.14 -3.03
CA ASN A 168 8.28 -7.11 -2.70
C ASN A 168 9.70 -7.63 -2.97
N VAL A 169 10.49 -6.91 -3.78
CA VAL A 169 11.85 -7.30 -4.17
C VAL A 169 12.77 -7.60 -2.98
N ILE A 170 12.61 -6.89 -1.86
CA ILE A 170 13.38 -7.10 -0.63
C ILE A 170 12.95 -8.40 0.04
N VAL A 171 11.65 -8.69 0.11
CA VAL A 171 11.12 -9.91 0.74
C VAL A 171 11.45 -11.14 -0.10
N VAL A 172 11.36 -11.02 -1.43
CA VAL A 172 11.74 -12.07 -2.37
C VAL A 172 13.22 -12.38 -2.24
N SER A 173 14.09 -11.37 -2.30
CA SER A 173 15.54 -11.56 -2.14
C SER A 173 15.91 -12.13 -0.77
N MET A 174 15.31 -11.63 0.32
CA MET A 174 15.53 -12.21 1.65
C MET A 174 15.02 -13.65 1.76
N SER A 175 13.90 -14.00 1.12
CA SER A 175 13.40 -15.38 1.12
C SER A 175 14.36 -16.33 0.39
N PHE A 176 14.94 -15.92 -0.73
CA PHE A 176 15.96 -16.71 -1.43
C PHE A 176 17.32 -16.75 -0.72
N ALA A 177 17.62 -15.75 0.12
CA ALA A 177 18.85 -15.73 0.92
C ALA A 177 18.76 -16.61 2.18
N LEU A 178 17.58 -16.65 2.83
CA LEU A 178 17.38 -17.33 4.12
C LEU A 178 16.84 -18.76 3.97
N LEU A 179 16.06 -19.04 2.92
CA LEU A 179 15.46 -20.36 2.71
C LEU A 179 16.12 -21.10 1.54
N PRO A 180 16.20 -22.44 1.62
CA PRO A 180 16.56 -23.26 0.46
C PRO A 180 15.64 -22.97 -0.73
N LEU A 181 16.21 -22.99 -1.95
CA LEU A 181 15.52 -22.66 -3.20
C LEU A 181 14.13 -23.29 -3.33
N HIS A 182 13.99 -24.57 -2.97
CA HIS A 182 12.72 -25.29 -3.07
C HIS A 182 11.62 -24.74 -2.13
N MET A 183 11.97 -24.32 -0.90
CA MET A 183 11.01 -23.71 0.02
C MET A 183 10.66 -22.29 -0.40
N ALA A 184 11.65 -21.52 -0.88
CA ALA A 184 11.42 -20.16 -1.37
C ALA A 184 10.46 -20.15 -2.58
N THR A 185 10.60 -21.10 -3.51
CA THR A 185 9.72 -21.19 -4.69
C THR A 185 8.31 -21.67 -4.38
N ILE A 186 8.10 -22.55 -3.40
CA ILE A 186 6.76 -23.03 -3.03
C ILE A 186 5.95 -21.93 -2.30
N LYS A 187 6.63 -21.02 -1.62
CA LYS A 187 6.02 -19.92 -0.88
C LYS A 187 5.48 -18.80 -1.79
N LEU A 188 6.10 -18.59 -2.95
CA LEU A 188 5.81 -17.54 -3.93
C LEU A 188 4.71 -17.99 -4.90
#